data_AF-A0A840IDX3-F1
#
_entry.id   AF-A0A840IDX3-F1
#
_cell.length_a   1.000
_cell.length_b   1.000
_cell.length_c   1.000
_cell.angle_alpha   90.00
_cell.angle_beta   90.00
_cell.angle_gamma   90.00
#
_symmetry.space_group_name_H-M   'P 1'
#
loop_
_entity.id
_entity.type
_entity.pdbx_description
1 polymer ?
#
loop_
_entity_poly.entity_id
_entity_poly.type
_entity_poly.pdbx_seq_one_letter_code
_entity_poly.pdbx_strand_id
1 'polypeptide(L)'
;MTEILLIAGPEGHDEELVASAAAHHPHHVTVLIEAGDPAWSWSETNVARRRRHRLAKLLTATELTTGAAVVGLVGDPAHLELGGFDAIVDSRNLLTAA
;
A
#
# COMPACT_ATOMS: atom_id res chain seq x y z
N MET A 1 18.75 -7.17 -1.91
CA MET A 1 17.47 -7.36 -1.20
C MET A 1 16.65 -6.17 -1.59
N THR A 2 15.52 -6.37 -2.26
CA THR A 2 14.75 -5.28 -2.87
C THR A 2 13.61 -4.87 -1.94
N GLU A 3 13.69 -3.65 -1.43
CA GLU A 3 12.72 -3.02 -0.53
C GLU A 3 11.79 -2.09 -1.32
N ILE A 4 10.48 -2.30 -1.24
CA ILE A 4 9.51 -1.49 -2.00
C ILE A 4 8.48 -0.86 -1.07
N LEU A 5 8.17 0.39 -1.34
CA LEU A 5 7.01 1.08 -0.77
C LEU A 5 5.86 1.06 -1.80
N LEU A 6 4.74 0.47 -1.43
CA LEU A 6 3.50 0.44 -2.19
C LEU A 6 2.49 1.40 -1.55
N ILE A 7 2.21 2.53 -2.19
CA ILE A 7 1.31 3.57 -1.71
C ILE A 7 -0.06 3.38 -2.37
N ALA A 8 -1.04 2.98 -1.57
CA ALA A 8 -2.42 2.84 -2.00
C ALA A 8 -3.18 4.15 -1.82
N GLY A 9 -3.47 4.82 -2.94
CA GLY A 9 -4.35 5.98 -3.04
C GLY A 9 -5.83 5.60 -3.06
N PRO A 10 -6.72 6.29 -3.79
CA PRO A 10 -8.15 6.00 -3.82
C PRO A 10 -8.49 4.55 -4.22
N GLU A 11 -9.63 4.04 -3.75
CA GLU A 11 -10.14 2.70 -4.12
C GLU A 11 -10.31 2.55 -5.64
N GLY A 12 -10.01 1.36 -6.18
CA GLY A 12 -10.31 1.00 -7.57
C GLY A 12 -9.15 0.48 -8.40
N HIS A 13 -7.90 0.67 -7.96
CA HIS A 13 -6.69 0.32 -8.72
C HIS A 13 -5.76 -0.63 -7.96
N ASP A 14 -6.30 -1.34 -6.97
CA ASP A 14 -5.50 -2.18 -6.06
C ASP A 14 -4.81 -3.33 -6.79
N GLU A 15 -5.45 -3.91 -7.82
CA GLU A 15 -4.87 -5.00 -8.61
C GLU A 15 -3.69 -4.54 -9.46
N GLU A 16 -3.82 -3.43 -10.18
CA GLU A 16 -2.75 -2.83 -10.98
C GLU A 16 -1.57 -2.37 -10.11
N LEU A 17 -1.87 -1.86 -8.92
CA LEU A 17 -0.88 -1.46 -7.93
C LEU A 17 -0.05 -2.66 -7.46
N VAL A 18 -0.71 -3.78 -7.12
CA VAL A 18 -0.04 -5.02 -6.70
C VAL A 18 0.78 -5.62 -7.86
N ALA A 19 0.24 -5.64 -9.07
CA ALA A 19 0.95 -6.11 -10.26
C ALA A 19 2.21 -5.28 -10.54
N SER A 20 2.12 -3.97 -10.36
CA SER A 20 3.25 -3.06 -10.52
C SER A 20 4.35 -3.33 -9.49
N ALA A 21 4.00 -3.59 -8.22
CA ALA A 21 4.99 -4.02 -7.22
C ALA A 21 5.63 -5.38 -7.57
N ALA A 22 4.86 -6.32 -8.09
CA ALA A 22 5.38 -7.64 -8.46
C ALA A 22 6.43 -7.59 -9.58
N ALA A 23 6.31 -6.63 -10.51
CA ALA A 23 7.26 -6.43 -11.60
C ALA A 23 8.68 -6.09 -11.13
N HIS A 24 8.84 -5.65 -9.88
CA HIS A 24 10.15 -5.35 -9.28
C HIS A 24 10.79 -6.52 -8.52
N HIS A 25 10.12 -7.68 -8.44
CA HIS A 25 10.59 -8.86 -7.70
C HIS A 25 11.07 -8.55 -6.26
N PRO A 26 10.21 -7.93 -5.41
CA PRO A 26 10.60 -7.52 -4.07
C PRO A 26 10.93 -8.69 -3.15
N HIS A 27 11.74 -8.41 -2.13
CA HIS A 27 11.92 -9.31 -0.99
C HIS A 27 11.06 -8.86 0.20
N HIS A 28 10.88 -7.54 0.34
CA HIS A 28 9.98 -6.92 1.30
C HIS A 28 9.14 -5.85 0.63
N VAL A 29 7.87 -5.77 1.05
CA VAL A 29 6.96 -4.72 0.62
C VAL A 29 6.33 -4.06 1.84
N THR A 30 6.47 -2.74 1.92
CA THR A 30 5.71 -1.91 2.85
C THR A 30 4.49 -1.37 2.12
N VAL A 31 3.29 -1.71 2.57
CA VAL A 31 2.02 -1.21 2.04
C VAL A 31 1.57 -0.02 2.89
N LEU A 32 1.43 1.15 2.29
CA LEU A 32 0.91 2.35 2.93
C LEU A 32 -0.50 2.65 2.45
N ILE A 33 -1.44 2.80 3.38
CA ILE A 33 -2.75 3.42 3.11
C ILE A 33 -2.81 4.80 3.76
N GLU A 34 -3.19 5.81 2.99
CA GLU A 34 -3.37 7.16 3.53
C GLU A 34 -4.52 7.21 4.55
N ALA A 35 -4.27 7.80 5.72
CA ALA A 35 -5.31 8.10 6.69
C ALA A 35 -5.23 9.54 7.21
N GLY A 36 -6.21 10.35 6.84
CA GLY A 36 -6.44 11.66 7.44
C GLY A 36 -7.20 11.63 8.77
N ASP A 37 -7.65 10.45 9.24
CA ASP A 37 -8.41 10.30 10.49
C ASP A 37 -7.66 9.37 11.46
N PRO A 38 -7.18 9.86 12.62
CA PRO A 38 -6.52 9.05 13.64
C PRO A 38 -7.39 7.90 14.15
N ALA A 39 -8.71 8.03 14.11
CA ALA A 39 -9.65 7.03 14.60
C ALA A 39 -9.81 5.82 13.67
N TRP A 40 -9.10 5.76 12.55
CA TRP A 40 -9.22 4.69 11.56
C TRP A 40 -9.07 3.27 12.13
N SER A 41 -8.28 3.07 13.20
CA SER A 41 -7.98 1.75 13.74
C SER A 41 -9.01 1.23 14.74
N TRP A 42 -9.72 2.11 15.46
CA TRP A 42 -10.70 1.73 16.48
C TRP A 42 -12.13 2.18 16.20
N SER A 43 -12.32 3.13 15.28
CA SER A 43 -13.67 3.63 14.94
C SER A 43 -14.48 2.54 14.26
N GLU A 44 -15.76 2.45 14.63
CA GLU A 44 -16.73 1.50 14.06
C GLU A 44 -17.51 2.09 12.88
N THR A 45 -17.18 3.30 12.45
CA THR A 45 -17.78 3.88 11.24
C THR A 45 -17.51 3.00 10.03
N ASN A 46 -18.44 3.02 9.07
CA ASN A 46 -18.28 2.27 7.83
C ASN A 46 -17.01 2.65 7.06
N VAL A 47 -16.56 3.91 7.18
CA VAL A 47 -15.33 4.39 6.54
C VAL A 47 -14.09 3.72 7.16
N ALA A 48 -13.98 3.73 8.49
CA ALA A 48 -12.86 3.10 9.19
C ALA A 48 -12.81 1.59 8.95
N ARG A 49 -13.97 0.92 8.99
CA ARG A 49 -14.11 -0.52 8.71
C ARG A 49 -13.68 -0.87 7.28
N ARG A 50 -14.14 -0.13 6.27
CA ARG A 50 -13.74 -0.34 4.86
C ARG A 50 -12.25 -0.17 4.68
N ARG A 51 -11.64 0.83 5.34
CA ARG A 51 -10.20 1.05 5.27
C ARG A 51 -9.41 -0.13 5.86
N ARG A 52 -9.78 -0.62 7.05
CA ARG A 52 -9.15 -1.82 7.65
C ARG A 52 -9.29 -3.05 6.74
N HIS A 53 -10.47 -3.24 6.17
CA HIS A 53 -10.74 -4.33 5.22
C HIS A 53 -9.88 -4.24 3.96
N ARG A 54 -9.74 -3.02 3.42
CA ARG A 54 -8.88 -2.76 2.26
C ARG A 54 -7.40 -2.99 2.57
N LEU A 55 -6.92 -2.55 3.74
CA LEU A 55 -5.55 -2.85 4.20
C LEU A 55 -5.32 -4.36 4.22
N ALA A 56 -6.20 -5.12 4.89
CA ALA A 56 -6.07 -6.58 4.94
C ALA A 56 -6.03 -7.21 3.54
N LYS A 57 -6.90 -6.77 2.63
CA LYS A 57 -6.90 -7.24 1.23
C LYS A 57 -5.59 -6.95 0.51
N LEU A 58 -5.08 -5.72 0.60
CA LEU A 58 -3.84 -5.33 -0.06
C LEU A 58 -2.63 -6.08 0.49
N LEU A 59 -2.56 -6.27 1.81
CA LEU A 59 -1.48 -7.06 2.43
C LEU A 59 -1.48 -8.49 1.90
N THR A 60 -2.63 -9.15 1.93
CA THR A 60 -2.77 -10.53 1.43
C THR A 60 -2.50 -10.63 -0.07
N ALA A 61 -3.06 -9.73 -0.88
CA ALA A 61 -2.85 -9.76 -2.32
C ALA A 61 -1.37 -9.54 -2.68
N THR A 62 -0.71 -8.56 -2.04
CA THR A 62 0.70 -8.29 -2.25
C THR A 62 1.57 -9.49 -1.90
N GLU A 63 1.33 -10.11 -0.73
CA GLU A 63 2.08 -11.30 -0.30
C GLU A 63 1.91 -12.45 -1.30
N LEU A 64 0.67 -12.76 -1.68
CA LEU A 64 0.37 -13.85 -2.60
C LEU A 64 0.94 -13.63 -4.00
N THR A 65 0.91 -12.41 -4.51
CA THR A 65 1.38 -12.10 -5.88
C THR A 65 2.91 -11.98 -5.95
N THR A 66 3.55 -11.45 -4.91
CA THR A 66 5.00 -11.17 -4.94
C THR A 66 5.85 -12.26 -4.28
N GLY A 67 5.29 -13.01 -3.32
CA GLY A 67 6.04 -13.90 -2.43
C GLY A 67 6.94 -13.17 -1.42
N ALA A 68 6.88 -11.84 -1.35
CA ALA A 68 7.64 -11.02 -0.42
C ALA A 68 7.05 -11.05 0.99
N ALA A 69 7.87 -10.75 1.99
CA ALA A 69 7.34 -10.44 3.32
C ALA A 69 6.71 -9.03 3.31
N VAL A 70 5.49 -8.91 3.85
CA VAL A 70 4.68 -7.69 3.72
C VAL A 70 4.36 -7.08 5.08
N VAL A 71 4.53 -5.76 5.19
CA VAL A 71 4.15 -4.97 6.37
C VAL A 71 3.16 -3.88 5.97
N GLY A 72 2.15 -3.64 6.81
CA GLY A 72 1.16 -2.59 6.60
C GLY A 72 1.40 -1.36 7.47
N LEU A 73 1.31 -0.18 6.87
CA LEU A 73 1.35 1.12 7.50
C LEU A 73 0.12 1.94 7.12
N VAL A 74 -0.30 2.80 8.04
CA VAL A 74 -1.40 3.74 7.81
C VAL A 74 -0.97 5.11 8.31
N GLY A 75 -0.98 6.11 7.42
CA GLY A 75 -0.48 7.45 7.73
C GLY A 75 -0.29 8.32 6.51
N ASP A 76 0.32 9.48 6.69
CA ASP A 76 0.65 10.41 5.61
C ASP A 76 2.01 10.05 4.97
N PRO A 77 2.10 9.84 3.64
CA PRO A 77 3.37 9.59 2.96
C PRO A 77 4.43 10.66 3.20
N ALA A 78 4.03 11.91 3.49
CA ALA A 78 4.96 13.00 3.77
C ALA A 78 5.77 12.78 5.06
N HIS A 79 5.34 11.88 5.94
CA HIS A 79 6.06 11.53 7.18
C HIS A 79 6.95 10.29 7.03
N LEU A 80 7.01 9.67 5.86
CA LEU A 80 7.88 8.52 5.60
C LEU A 80 9.25 8.96 5.08
N GLU A 81 10.30 8.36 5.63
CA GLU A 81 11.65 8.48 5.10
C GLU A 81 11.78 7.62 3.81
N LEU A 82 11.59 8.25 2.66
CA LEU A 82 11.54 7.56 1.37
C LEU A 82 12.89 6.99 0.90
N GLY A 83 14.01 7.44 1.47
CA GLY A 83 15.36 7.02 1.07
C GLY A 83 15.74 5.57 1.40
N GLY A 84 14.88 4.84 2.13
CA GLY A 84 15.09 3.44 2.49
C GLY A 84 14.55 2.43 1.48
N PHE A 85 13.87 2.87 0.42
CA PHE A 85 13.24 1.98 -0.56
C PHE A 85 13.97 2.02 -1.90
N ASP A 86 14.15 0.86 -2.52
CA ASP A 86 14.71 0.73 -3.86
C ASP A 86 13.71 1.17 -4.94
N ALA A 87 12.41 1.06 -4.65
CA ALA A 87 11.34 1.52 -5.53
C ALA A 87 10.12 2.00 -4.73
N ILE A 88 9.38 2.94 -5.33
CA ILE A 88 8.10 3.44 -4.81
C ILE A 88 7.06 3.25 -5.90
N VAL A 89 6.04 2.46 -5.61
CA VAL A 89 4.88 2.24 -6.47
C VAL A 89 3.70 2.99 -5.87
N ASP A 90 3.27 4.06 -6.52
CA ASP A 90 2.19 4.92 -6.03
C ASP A 90 1.01 4.86 -7.00
N SER A 91 -0.17 4.50 -6.47
CA SER A 91 -1.38 4.42 -7.30
C SER A 91 -1.76 5.76 -7.92
N ARG A 92 -1.33 6.89 -7.36
CA ARG A 92 -1.56 8.22 -7.93
C ARG A 92 -0.78 8.43 -9.23
N ASN A 93 0.38 7.80 -9.36
CA ASN A 93 1.19 7.87 -10.57
C ASN A 93 0.68 6.92 -11.67
N LEU A 94 -0.02 5.86 -11.28
CA LEU A 94 -0.72 4.98 -12.23
C LEU A 94 -1.85 5.72 -12.96
N LEU A 95 -2.54 6.64 -12.28
CA LEU A 95 -3.62 7.47 -12.86
C LEU A 95 -3.14 8.45 -13.94
N THR A 96 -1.85 8.81 -13.94
CA THR A 96 -1.24 9.70 -14.96
C THR A 96 -0.67 8.96 -16.17
N ALA A 97 -0.56 7.63 -16.11
CA ALA A 97 0.06 6.83 -17.17
C ALA A 97 -0.95 6.19 -18.14
N ALA A 98 -2.26 6.42 -17.95
CA ALA A 98 -3.36 5.94 -18.79
C ALA A 98 -3.97 7.09 -19.63
#